data_AF-A0A377FX23-F1
#
_entry.id   AF-A0A377FX23-F1
#
_cell.length_a   1.000
_cell.length_b   1.000
_cell.length_c   1.000
_cell.angle_alpha   90.00
_cell.angle_beta   90.00
_cell.angle_gamma   90.00
#
_symmetry.space_group_name_H-M   'P 1'
#
loop_
_entity.id
_entity.type
_entity.pdbx_description
1 polymer ?
#
loop_
_entity_poly.entity_id
_entity_poly.type
_entity_poly.pdbx_seq_one_letter_code
_entity_poly.pdbx_strand_id
1 'polypeptide(L)'
;MTYEPLTAEHDLKTGDRVSLKVEAAGEQRDGFITEFEDAGFWIRFDDDIENEDFIDYRDHLLVALISRPIVVVAAHPELKPYEQLVSELQYRVYQGFTIEGVDRTADGVDVHIKLLEDGQTYTQTLRSSFDGDTEHVRYI
;
A
#
# COMPACT_ATOMS: atom_id res chain seq x y z
N MET A 1 -17.17 -2.64 7.81
CA MET A 1 -15.97 -2.18 8.54
C MET A 1 -16.38 -1.89 9.97
N THR A 2 -15.60 -2.32 10.96
CA THR A 2 -15.91 -2.17 12.39
C THR A 2 -14.74 -1.47 13.06
N TYR A 3 -15.03 -0.45 13.88
CA TYR A 3 -14.02 0.28 14.62
C TYR A 3 -13.87 -0.27 16.03
N GLU A 4 -12.62 -0.39 16.47
CA GLU A 4 -12.23 -0.93 17.77
C GLU A 4 -11.17 -0.01 18.41
N PRO A 5 -11.06 0.07 19.75
CA PRO A 5 -10.00 0.83 20.40
C PRO A 5 -8.62 0.35 19.95
N LEU A 6 -7.77 1.25 19.46
CA LEU A 6 -6.44 0.92 19.00
C LEU A 6 -5.55 0.50 20.17
N THR A 7 -4.93 -0.67 20.05
CA THR A 7 -3.99 -1.22 21.05
C THR A 7 -2.80 -1.90 20.38
N ALA A 8 -1.71 -2.08 21.13
CA ALA A 8 -0.54 -2.83 20.68
C ALA A 8 -0.80 -4.33 20.41
N GLU A 9 -1.95 -4.87 20.83
CA GLU A 9 -2.30 -6.29 20.65
C GLU A 9 -2.98 -6.59 19.30
N HIS A 10 -3.27 -5.56 18.50
CA HIS A 10 -3.86 -5.76 17.18
C HIS A 10 -2.90 -6.51 16.24
N ASP A 11 -3.42 -7.44 15.43
CA ASP A 11 -2.68 -8.07 14.31
C ASP A 11 -2.62 -7.12 13.10
N LEU A 12 -2.15 -5.89 13.31
CA LEU A 12 -1.84 -4.96 12.21
C LEU A 12 -0.41 -5.20 11.72
N LYS A 13 -0.17 -4.93 10.43
CA LYS A 13 1.11 -5.18 9.76
C LYS A 13 1.49 -4.02 8.86
N THR A 14 2.78 -3.88 8.58
CA THR A 14 3.26 -2.91 7.60
C THR A 14 2.55 -3.15 6.27
N GLY A 15 2.06 -2.07 5.69
CA GLY A 15 1.26 -2.05 4.48
C GLY A 15 -0.25 -2.21 4.70
N ASP A 16 -0.71 -2.65 5.89
CA ASP A 16 -2.14 -2.70 6.19
C ASP A 16 -2.74 -1.30 6.02
N ARG A 17 -3.87 -1.26 5.31
CA ARG A 17 -4.65 -0.04 5.15
C ARG A 17 -5.66 0.03 6.27
N VAL A 18 -5.62 1.11 7.03
CA VAL A 18 -6.45 1.31 8.23
C VAL A 18 -7.19 2.62 8.15
N SER A 19 -8.34 2.66 8.82
CA SER A 19 -9.08 3.88 9.08
C SER A 19 -8.94 4.24 10.55
N LEU A 20 -8.57 5.49 10.84
CA LEU A 20 -8.38 6.01 12.20
C LEU A 20 -9.35 7.13 12.50
N LYS A 21 -9.86 7.17 13.75
CA LYS A 21 -10.64 8.30 14.27
C LYS A 21 -10.54 8.42 15.78
N VAL A 22 -10.69 9.64 16.31
CA VAL A 22 -10.55 9.94 17.76
C VAL A 22 -11.70 9.38 18.59
N GLU A 23 -12.91 9.33 18.01
CA GLU A 23 -14.10 8.80 18.67
C GLU A 23 -15.11 8.27 17.64
N ALA A 24 -16.19 7.63 18.08
CA ALA A 24 -17.16 7.00 17.17
C ALA A 24 -17.76 7.97 16.12
N ALA A 25 -17.95 9.23 16.51
CA ALA A 25 -18.48 10.32 15.67
C ALA A 25 -17.40 11.27 15.11
N GLY A 26 -16.12 11.01 15.41
CA GLY A 26 -15.01 11.85 14.97
C GLY A 26 -14.74 11.72 13.46
N GLU A 27 -13.95 12.64 12.94
CA GLU A 27 -13.45 12.59 11.57
C GLU A 27 -12.59 11.34 11.36
N GLN A 28 -12.83 10.64 10.27
CA GLN A 28 -12.06 9.47 9.87
C GLN A 28 -10.95 9.90 8.91
N ARG A 29 -9.78 9.30 9.06
CA ARG A 29 -8.67 9.42 8.09
C ARG A 29 -8.16 8.03 7.75
N ASP A 30 -8.04 7.78 6.46
CA ASP A 30 -7.61 6.50 5.92
C ASP A 30 -6.14 6.62 5.48
N GLY A 31 -5.39 5.54 5.67
CA GLY A 31 -3.97 5.50 5.33
C GLY A 31 -3.41 4.09 5.43
N PHE A 32 -2.11 3.95 5.16
CA PHE A 32 -1.41 2.68 5.30
C PHE A 32 -0.20 2.78 6.22
N ILE A 33 0.02 1.72 6.99
CA ILE A 33 1.09 1.64 7.97
C ILE A 33 2.42 1.45 7.24
N THR A 34 3.42 2.29 7.49
CA THR A 34 4.74 2.19 6.86
C THR A 34 5.75 1.46 7.73
N GLU A 35 5.68 1.63 9.05
CA GLU A 35 6.63 1.06 10.00
C GLU A 35 6.02 0.92 11.40
N PHE A 36 6.48 -0.06 12.18
CA PHE A 36 6.10 -0.26 13.58
C PHE A 36 7.23 0.13 14.53
N GLU A 37 6.84 0.70 15.67
CA GLU A 37 7.71 0.90 16.83
C GLU A 37 7.02 0.36 18.10
N ASP A 38 7.76 0.25 19.21
CA ASP A 38 7.23 -0.31 20.47
C ASP A 38 5.99 0.44 20.99
N ALA A 39 5.91 1.76 20.75
CA ALA A 39 4.84 2.62 21.26
C ALA A 39 3.70 2.88 20.26
N GLY A 40 3.82 2.41 19.01
CA GLY A 40 2.91 2.83 17.96
C GLY A 40 3.35 2.43 16.55
N PHE A 41 2.91 3.17 15.55
CA PHE A 41 3.31 2.95 14.17
C PHE A 41 3.30 4.25 13.37
N TRP A 42 4.10 4.28 12.31
CA TRP A 42 4.10 5.33 11.31
C TRP A 42 3.06 5.03 10.24
N ILE A 43 2.30 6.05 9.85
CA ILE A 43 1.25 5.96 8.84
C ILE A 43 1.41 7.10 7.83
N ARG A 44 1.11 6.81 6.56
CA ARG A 44 0.84 7.84 5.55
C ARG A 44 -0.64 7.86 5.28
N PHE A 45 -1.25 9.02 5.48
CA PHE A 45 -2.66 9.21 5.17
C PHE A 45 -2.87 9.48 3.69
N ASP A 46 -4.02 9.08 3.17
CA ASP A 46 -4.36 9.25 1.76
C ASP A 46 -4.48 10.73 1.35
N ASP A 47 -4.86 11.60 2.31
CA ASP A 47 -4.94 13.05 2.14
C ASP A 47 -3.58 13.77 2.30
N ASP A 48 -2.53 13.08 2.79
CA ASP A 48 -1.19 13.63 2.99
C ASP A 48 -0.09 12.57 2.76
N ILE A 49 -0.02 12.07 1.52
CA ILE A 49 0.84 10.93 1.15
C ILE A 49 2.34 11.21 1.24
N GLU A 50 2.73 12.49 1.25
CA GLU A 50 4.13 12.93 1.23
C GLU A 50 4.74 12.98 2.64
N ASN A 51 3.90 12.93 3.68
CA ASN A 51 4.32 13.02 5.07
C ASN A 51 3.93 11.74 5.84
N GLU A 52 4.71 11.47 6.89
CA GLU A 52 4.43 10.39 7.82
C GLU A 52 4.04 10.96 9.17
N ASP A 53 2.95 10.43 9.72
CA ASP A 53 2.49 10.73 11.06
C ASP A 53 2.78 9.52 11.97
N PHE A 54 3.22 9.79 13.19
CA PHE A 54 3.35 8.76 14.22
C PHE A 54 2.05 8.66 15.01
N ILE A 55 1.52 7.43 15.12
CA ILE A 55 0.32 7.12 15.89
C ILE A 55 0.72 6.38 17.16
N ASP A 56 0.54 7.02 18.31
CA ASP A 56 0.85 6.42 19.60
C ASP A 56 -0.36 5.62 20.13
N TYR A 57 -0.13 4.41 20.67
CA TYR A 57 -1.21 3.62 21.27
C TYR A 57 -1.89 4.31 22.46
N ARG A 58 -1.25 5.34 23.05
CA ARG A 58 -1.79 6.16 24.14
C ARG A 58 -2.71 7.27 23.65
N ASP A 59 -2.82 7.51 22.35
CA ASP A 59 -3.70 8.55 21.79
C ASP A 59 -5.19 8.16 21.85
N HIS A 60 -5.49 6.95 22.32
CA HIS A 60 -6.86 6.45 22.53
C HIS A 60 -7.75 6.49 21.29
N LEU A 61 -7.14 6.33 20.11
CA LEU A 61 -7.85 6.29 18.84
C LEU A 61 -8.68 5.02 18.69
N LEU A 62 -9.64 5.07 17.78
CA LEU A 62 -10.30 3.90 17.20
C LEU A 62 -9.66 3.57 15.86
N VAL A 63 -9.47 2.28 15.59
CA VAL A 63 -8.93 1.76 14.34
C VAL A 63 -9.91 0.79 13.70
N ALA A 64 -9.92 0.75 12.37
CA ALA A 64 -10.54 -0.31 11.59
C ALA A 64 -9.62 -0.75 10.46
N LEU A 65 -9.42 -2.06 10.30
CA LEU A 65 -8.72 -2.59 9.13
C LEU A 65 -9.60 -2.45 7.88
N ILE A 66 -9.10 -1.78 6.86
CA ILE A 66 -9.76 -1.61 5.56
C ILE A 66 -9.40 -2.79 4.66
N SER A 67 -8.10 -3.03 4.47
CA SER A 67 -7.58 -4.08 3.61
C SER A 67 -6.16 -4.47 3.99
N ARG A 68 -5.76 -5.67 3.59
CA ARG A 68 -4.38 -6.12 3.66
C ARG A 68 -3.79 -6.15 2.26
N PRO A 69 -2.60 -5.57 2.04
CA PRO A 69 -1.94 -5.63 0.75
C PRO A 69 -1.51 -7.06 0.45
N ILE A 70 -1.52 -7.42 -0.84
CA ILE A 70 -0.86 -8.65 -1.27
C ILE A 70 0.66 -8.50 -1.14
N VAL A 71 1.36 -9.61 -0.96
CA VAL A 71 2.80 -9.68 -1.17
C VAL A 71 3.03 -9.94 -2.65
N VAL A 72 3.59 -8.96 -3.37
CA VAL A 72 3.65 -8.97 -4.85
C VAL A 72 4.34 -10.22 -5.37
N VAL A 73 5.53 -10.58 -4.85
CA VAL A 73 6.27 -11.78 -5.32
C VAL A 73 5.58 -13.09 -4.97
N ALA A 74 4.78 -13.12 -3.89
CA ALA A 74 4.03 -14.32 -3.53
C ALA A 74 2.84 -14.54 -4.47
N ALA A 75 2.16 -13.45 -4.86
CA ALA A 75 1.02 -13.47 -5.76
C ALA A 75 1.42 -13.55 -7.25
N HIS A 76 2.55 -12.93 -7.61
CA HIS A 76 3.10 -12.85 -8.96
C HIS A 76 4.59 -13.26 -8.98
N PRO A 77 4.91 -14.55 -8.80
CA PRO A 77 6.30 -15.02 -8.76
C PRO A 77 7.09 -14.73 -10.03
N GLU A 78 6.41 -14.59 -11.18
CA GLU A 78 6.99 -14.22 -12.47
C GLU A 78 7.65 -12.82 -12.47
N LEU A 79 7.28 -11.95 -11.52
CA LEU A 79 7.87 -10.62 -11.38
C LEU A 79 9.17 -10.63 -10.58
N LYS A 80 9.53 -11.75 -9.94
CA LYS A 80 10.74 -11.86 -9.12
C LYS A 80 12.04 -11.37 -9.77
N PRO A 81 12.28 -11.54 -11.09
CA PRO A 81 13.49 -11.02 -11.75
C PRO A 81 13.56 -9.48 -11.85
N TYR A 82 12.45 -8.78 -11.62
CA TYR A 82 12.30 -7.33 -11.80
C TYR A 82 12.22 -6.66 -10.42
N GLU A 83 13.35 -6.60 -9.71
CA GLU A 83 13.41 -6.21 -8.29
C GLU A 83 12.92 -4.76 -8.06
N GLN A 84 13.29 -3.82 -8.93
CA GLN A 84 12.83 -2.43 -8.82
C GLN A 84 11.34 -2.33 -9.08
N LEU A 85 10.82 -3.05 -10.08
CA LEU A 85 9.39 -3.10 -10.35
C LEU A 85 8.62 -3.70 -9.19
N VAL A 86 9.12 -4.78 -8.60
CA VAL A 86 8.51 -5.42 -7.42
C VAL A 86 8.44 -4.44 -6.26
N SER A 87 9.50 -3.68 -6.00
CA SER A 87 9.53 -2.68 -4.94
C SER A 87 8.48 -1.58 -5.17
N GLU A 88 8.41 -1.04 -6.38
CA GLU A 88 7.43 -0.01 -6.72
C GLU A 88 6.00 -0.55 -6.65
N LEU A 89 5.75 -1.74 -7.19
CA LEU A 89 4.43 -2.37 -7.12
C LEU A 89 4.02 -2.66 -5.68
N GLN A 90 4.94 -3.12 -4.83
CA GLN A 90 4.64 -3.38 -3.42
C GLN A 90 4.19 -2.10 -2.73
N TYR A 91 4.85 -0.97 -3.03
CA TYR A 91 4.44 0.34 -2.54
C TYR A 91 3.05 0.75 -3.08
N ARG A 92 2.77 0.54 -4.37
CA ARG A 92 1.43 0.83 -4.94
C ARG A 92 0.33 -0.02 -4.32
N VAL A 93 0.59 -1.29 -4.01
CA VAL A 93 -0.37 -2.15 -3.33
C VAL A 93 -0.67 -1.64 -1.91
N TYR A 94 0.32 -1.07 -1.19
CA TYR A 94 0.06 -0.39 0.09
C TYR A 94 -0.86 0.82 -0.07
N GLN A 95 -0.72 1.56 -1.17
CA GLN A 95 -1.62 2.65 -1.56
C GLN A 95 -3.01 2.19 -2.04
N GLY A 96 -3.32 0.89 -1.96
CA GLY A 96 -4.63 0.34 -2.31
C GLY A 96 -4.78 -0.08 -3.77
N PHE A 97 -3.73 -0.01 -4.59
CA PHE A 97 -3.80 -0.51 -5.96
C PHE A 97 -3.88 -2.05 -6.01
N THR A 98 -4.68 -2.58 -6.92
CA THR A 98 -4.73 -3.98 -7.31
C THR A 98 -3.93 -4.21 -8.58
N ILE A 99 -3.28 -5.38 -8.69
CA ILE A 99 -2.64 -5.83 -9.94
C ILE A 99 -3.71 -6.55 -10.78
N GLU A 100 -3.97 -6.03 -11.96
CA GLU A 100 -5.01 -6.54 -12.88
C GLU A 100 -4.45 -7.50 -13.94
N GLY A 101 -3.18 -7.31 -14.33
CA GLY A 101 -2.56 -8.12 -15.38
C GLY A 101 -1.07 -7.88 -15.51
N VAL A 102 -0.38 -8.88 -16.04
CA VAL A 102 1.06 -8.89 -16.30
C VAL A 102 1.29 -9.35 -17.74
N ASP A 103 1.75 -8.44 -18.58
CA ASP A 103 1.98 -8.67 -20.00
C ASP A 103 3.48 -8.70 -20.31
N ARG A 104 3.95 -9.79 -20.93
CA ARG A 104 5.34 -9.86 -21.38
C ARG A 104 5.53 -9.05 -22.66
N THR A 105 6.58 -8.26 -22.70
CA THR A 105 6.99 -7.52 -23.90
C THR A 105 8.28 -8.10 -24.46
N ALA A 106 8.73 -7.59 -25.62
CA ALA A 106 10.01 -8.03 -26.21
C ALA A 106 11.21 -7.74 -25.29
N ASP A 107 11.11 -6.65 -24.52
CA ASP A 107 12.24 -6.08 -23.76
C ASP A 107 12.02 -6.13 -22.23
N GLY A 108 10.95 -6.77 -21.76
CA GLY A 108 10.63 -6.87 -20.33
C GLY A 108 9.16 -7.21 -20.04
N VAL A 109 8.52 -6.43 -19.18
CA VAL A 109 7.15 -6.69 -18.69
C VAL A 109 6.37 -5.40 -18.44
N ASP A 110 5.07 -5.43 -18.74
CA ASP A 110 4.10 -4.41 -18.39
C ASP A 110 3.17 -4.94 -17.32
N VAL A 111 2.95 -4.17 -16.26
CA VAL A 111 2.04 -4.52 -15.16
C VAL A 111 0.96 -3.47 -15.06
N HIS A 112 -0.28 -3.91 -15.21
CA HIS A 112 -1.47 -3.06 -15.16
C HIS A 112 -2.02 -3.06 -13.74
N ILE A 113 -2.18 -1.88 -13.17
CA ILE A 113 -2.70 -1.68 -11.81
C ILE A 113 -3.92 -0.78 -11.81
N LYS A 114 -4.77 -0.96 -10.80
CA LYS A 114 -6.03 -0.22 -10.66
C LYS A 114 -6.25 0.20 -9.21
N LEU A 115 -6.72 1.43 -9.01
CA LEU A 115 -7.23 1.92 -7.73
C LEU A 115 -8.71 2.30 -7.89
N LEU A 116 -9.54 1.88 -6.92
CA LEU A 116 -10.94 2.28 -6.82
C LEU A 116 -11.10 3.18 -5.59
N GLU A 117 -11.35 4.46 -5.82
CA GLU A 117 -11.44 5.47 -4.78
C GLU A 117 -12.60 6.42 -5.10
N ASP A 118 -13.47 6.67 -4.12
CA ASP A 118 -14.66 7.54 -4.26
C ASP A 118 -15.54 7.25 -5.49
N GLY A 119 -15.65 5.98 -5.86
CA GLY A 119 -16.42 5.53 -7.02
C GLY A 119 -15.75 5.84 -8.37
N GLN A 120 -14.54 6.40 -8.37
CA GLN A 120 -13.69 6.59 -9.53
C GLN A 120 -12.72 5.43 -9.68
N THR A 121 -12.34 5.15 -10.94
CA THR A 121 -11.35 4.13 -11.28
C THR A 121 -10.12 4.80 -11.87
N TYR A 122 -8.98 4.60 -11.23
CA TYR A 122 -7.68 5.06 -11.71
C TYR A 122 -6.90 3.84 -12.20
N THR A 123 -6.46 3.86 -13.46
CA THR A 123 -5.64 2.78 -14.03
C THR A 123 -4.27 3.31 -14.41
N GLN A 124 -3.23 2.54 -14.11
CA GLN A 124 -1.84 2.86 -14.46
C GLN A 124 -1.14 1.61 -14.98
N THR A 125 -0.12 1.81 -15.80
CA THR A 125 0.75 0.72 -16.25
C THR A 125 2.19 1.03 -15.88
N LEU A 126 2.85 0.09 -15.20
CA LEU A 126 4.28 0.15 -14.96
C LEU A 126 4.98 -0.78 -15.94
N ARG A 127 5.92 -0.24 -16.69
CA ARG A 127 6.82 -1.03 -17.53
C ARG A 127 8.15 -1.20 -16.83
N SER A 128 8.63 -2.44 -16.81
CA SER A 128 10.03 -2.75 -16.53
C SER A 128 10.72 -3.27 -17.77
N SER A 129 11.95 -2.81 -17.98
CA SER A 129 12.84 -3.20 -19.08
C SER A 129 14.30 -3.15 -18.64
N PHE A 130 15.15 -3.94 -19.27
CA PHE A 130 16.59 -3.95 -18.96
C PHE A 130 17.42 -3.24 -20.03
N ASP A 131 18.36 -2.40 -19.60
CA ASP A 131 19.48 -1.93 -20.42
C ASP A 131 20.78 -2.54 -19.85
N GLY A 132 21.26 -3.61 -20.51
CA GLY A 132 22.31 -4.46 -19.96
C GLY A 132 21.86 -5.13 -18.66
N ASP A 133 22.62 -4.92 -17.58
CA ASP A 133 22.31 -5.43 -16.23
C ASP A 133 21.47 -4.44 -15.40
N THR A 134 21.05 -3.31 -15.97
CA THR A 134 20.30 -2.28 -15.26
C THR A 134 18.81 -2.37 -15.57
N GLU A 135 18.00 -2.61 -14.54
CA GLU A 135 16.55 -2.52 -14.64
C GLU A 135 16.10 -1.04 -14.65
N HIS A 136 15.15 -0.72 -15.53
CA HIS A 136 14.47 0.57 -15.60
C HIS A 136 12.95 0.38 -15.45
N VAL A 137 12.36 1.12 -14.53
CA VAL A 137 10.91 1.14 -14.28
C VAL A 137 10.33 2.50 -14.66
N ARG A 138 9.20 2.51 -15.39
CA ARG A 138 8.51 3.74 -15.76
C ARG A 138 6.99 3.57 -15.85
N TYR A 139 6.29 4.67 -15.59
CA TYR A 139 4.87 4.81 -15.88
C TYR A 139 4.66 5.08 -17.37
N ILE A 140 3.67 4.43 -17.97
CA ILE A 140 3.28 4.62 -19.39
C ILE A 140 1.79 4.92 -19.55
#